data_AF-J3E056-F1
#
_entry.id   AF-J3E056-F1
#
_cell.length_a   1.000
_cell.length_b   1.000
_cell.length_c   1.000
_cell.angle_alpha   90.00
_cell.angle_beta   90.00
_cell.angle_gamma   90.00
#
_symmetry.space_group_name_H-M   'P 1'
#
loop_
_entity.id
_entity.type
_entity.pdbx_description
1 polymer ?
#
loop_
_entity_poly.entity_id
_entity_poly.type
_entity_poly.pdbx_seq_one_letter_code
_entity_poly.pdbx_strand_id
1 'polypeptide(L)'
;MSDTDSHEEMPILDLDLSNTQRFEASRFLDSPETIAAFLAEALKTNDTHVLMHAMGEVAKARGVNKLAQDAGVNRESLYKTFKGGSKTRFDTIQKLMLALGVELTVKPLADPVLSPATK
;
A
#
# COMPACT_ATOMS: atom_id res chain seq x y z
N MET A 1 38.14 39.88 -9.52
CA MET A 1 38.27 38.49 -9.05
C MET A 1 37.83 38.46 -7.60
N SER A 2 36.88 37.66 -7.15
CA SER A 2 35.90 36.76 -7.78
C SER A 2 35.13 36.18 -6.59
N ASP A 3 33.81 36.15 -6.74
CA ASP A 3 32.88 35.21 -6.13
C ASP A 3 32.79 35.19 -4.60
N THR A 4 31.97 36.11 -4.08
CA THR A 4 31.27 35.91 -2.81
C THR A 4 30.15 34.89 -3.05
N ASP A 5 30.36 33.72 -2.47
CA ASP A 5 29.45 32.58 -2.40
C ASP A 5 27.99 33.01 -2.19
N SER A 6 27.22 32.97 -3.28
CA SER A 6 25.79 33.25 -3.26
C SER A 6 25.08 31.95 -2.92
N HIS A 7 25.03 31.59 -1.64
CA HIS A 7 24.09 30.58 -1.17
C HIS A 7 22.69 31.18 -1.28
N GLU A 8 21.98 30.84 -2.35
CA GLU A 8 20.57 31.17 -2.54
C GLU A 8 19.79 30.62 -1.33
N GLU A 9 19.40 31.49 -0.39
CA GLU A 9 18.54 31.12 0.74
C GLU A 9 17.24 30.56 0.16
N MET A 10 17.01 29.25 0.33
CA MET A 10 15.74 28.65 -0.06
C MET A 10 14.62 29.35 0.73
N PRO A 11 13.65 30.00 0.07
CA PRO A 11 12.60 30.72 0.77
C PRO A 11 11.76 29.74 1.60
N ILE A 12 11.54 30.08 2.87
CA ILE A 12 10.55 29.37 3.69
C ILE A 12 9.18 29.67 3.08
N LEU A 13 8.54 28.65 2.52
CA LEU A 13 7.19 28.76 1.97
C LEU A 13 6.19 28.93 3.12
N ASP A 14 5.54 30.09 3.20
CA ASP A 14 4.40 30.33 4.09
C ASP A 14 3.15 29.69 3.47
N LEU A 15 2.98 28.40 3.71
CA LEU A 15 1.86 27.61 3.17
C LEU A 15 0.65 27.70 4.10
N ASP A 16 -0.48 28.16 3.59
CA ASP A 16 -1.77 28.04 4.28
C ASP A 16 -2.23 26.57 4.30
N LEU A 17 -2.12 25.95 5.47
CA LEU A 17 -2.52 24.56 5.69
C LEU A 17 -3.98 24.42 6.15
N SER A 18 -4.75 25.51 6.29
CA SER A 18 -6.12 25.50 6.84
C SER A 18 -7.10 24.65 6.02
N ASN A 19 -6.85 24.52 4.72
CA ASN A 19 -7.66 23.71 3.79
C ASN A 19 -7.09 22.31 3.52
N THR A 20 -6.09 21.88 4.29
CA THR A 20 -5.53 20.53 4.17
C THR A 20 -6.21 19.56 5.12
N GLN A 21 -6.19 18.28 4.75
CA GLN A 21 -6.65 17.21 5.61
C GLN A 21 -5.59 16.12 5.69
N ARG A 22 -5.60 15.36 6.78
CA ARG A 22 -4.75 14.17 6.91
C ARG A 22 -5.01 13.24 5.73
N PHE A 23 -3.92 12.84 5.07
CA PHE A 23 -3.99 11.86 3.98
C PHE A 23 -4.50 10.53 4.52
N GLU A 24 -5.49 9.96 3.84
CA GLU A 24 -6.00 8.61 4.09
C GLU A 24 -6.04 7.88 2.74
N ALA A 25 -5.22 6.85 2.59
CA ALA A 25 -5.11 6.09 1.34
C ALA A 25 -6.46 5.51 0.91
N SER A 26 -7.22 4.99 1.88
CA SER A 26 -8.58 4.45 1.69
C SER A 26 -9.55 5.34 0.89
N ARG A 27 -9.38 6.67 0.89
CA ARG A 27 -10.24 7.58 0.10
C ARG A 27 -9.99 7.53 -1.42
N PHE A 28 -8.87 6.94 -1.83
CA PHE A 28 -8.44 6.87 -3.24
C PHE A 28 -8.40 5.42 -3.77
N LEU A 29 -8.85 4.44 -2.98
CA LEU A 29 -8.87 3.02 -3.35
C LEU A 29 -10.25 2.63 -3.90
N ASP A 30 -10.67 3.33 -4.95
CA ASP A 30 -12.02 3.29 -5.53
C ASP A 30 -12.16 2.42 -6.79
N SER A 31 -11.05 2.01 -7.40
CA SER A 31 -11.02 1.14 -8.58
C SER A 31 -10.21 -0.15 -8.34
N PRO A 32 -10.56 -1.26 -9.05
CA PRO A 32 -9.77 -2.49 -9.03
C PRO A 32 -8.30 -2.26 -9.39
N GLU A 33 -8.02 -1.40 -10.37
CA GLU A 33 -6.68 -1.10 -10.86
C GLU A 33 -5.84 -0.38 -9.79
N THR A 34 -6.41 0.62 -9.12
CA THR A 34 -5.72 1.34 -8.05
C THR A 34 -5.44 0.42 -6.85
N ILE A 35 -6.40 -0.44 -6.49
CA ILE A 35 -6.23 -1.44 -5.43
C ILE A 35 -5.09 -2.40 -5.76
N ALA A 36 -5.08 -2.94 -6.98
CA ALA A 36 -4.04 -3.86 -7.43
C ALA A 36 -2.65 -3.20 -7.41
N ALA A 37 -2.53 -1.98 -7.94
CA ALA A 37 -1.28 -1.22 -7.94
C ALA A 37 -0.79 -0.92 -6.51
N PHE A 38 -1.69 -0.51 -5.61
CA PHE A 38 -1.37 -0.20 -4.22
C PHE A 38 -0.87 -1.43 -3.46
N LEU A 39 -1.56 -2.57 -3.59
CA LEU A 39 -1.13 -3.83 -2.96
C LEU A 39 0.16 -4.38 -3.58
N ALA A 40 0.36 -4.21 -4.89
CA ALA A 40 1.60 -4.60 -5.55
C ALA A 40 2.80 -3.78 -5.03
N GLU A 41 2.63 -2.49 -4.78
CA GLU A 41 3.68 -1.66 -4.19
C GLU A 41 4.00 -2.09 -2.76
N ALA A 42 2.96 -2.38 -1.96
CA ALA A 42 3.14 -2.93 -0.61
C ALA A 42 3.94 -4.24 -0.63
N LEU A 43 3.67 -5.15 -1.57
CA LEU A 43 4.40 -6.41 -1.74
C LEU A 43 5.89 -6.22 -2.07
N LYS A 44 6.28 -5.17 -2.81
CA LYS A 44 7.68 -4.91 -3.17
C LYS A 44 8.57 -4.63 -1.96
N THR A 45 7.99 -4.14 -0.87
CA THR A 45 8.73 -3.87 0.38
C THR A 45 9.25 -5.13 1.06
N ASN A 46 8.72 -6.31 0.67
CA ASN A 46 8.98 -7.59 1.33
C ASN A 46 8.74 -7.56 2.85
N ASP A 47 7.87 -6.67 3.31
CA ASP A 47 7.44 -6.55 4.71
C ASP A 47 5.97 -6.93 4.85
N THR A 48 5.73 -7.96 5.67
CA THR A 48 4.36 -8.45 5.94
C THR A 48 3.52 -7.40 6.65
N HIS A 49 4.09 -6.57 7.52
CA HIS A 49 3.34 -5.51 8.21
C HIS A 49 2.83 -4.45 7.24
N VAL A 50 3.66 -4.06 6.26
CA VAL A 50 3.26 -3.13 5.19
C VAL A 50 2.12 -3.72 4.36
N LEU A 51 2.22 -5.00 3.97
CA LEU A 51 1.14 -5.68 3.25
C LEU A 51 -0.16 -5.75 4.06
N MET A 52 -0.10 -6.11 5.34
CA MET A 52 -1.29 -6.18 6.20
C MET A 52 -1.93 -4.80 6.38
N HIS A 53 -1.13 -3.76 6.55
CA HIS A 53 -1.61 -2.39 6.64
C HIS A 53 -2.30 -1.96 5.34
N ALA A 54 -1.69 -2.24 4.19
CA ALA A 54 -2.26 -1.92 2.88
C ALA A 54 -3.60 -2.64 2.64
N MET A 55 -3.69 -3.94 2.96
CA MET A 55 -4.97 -4.67 2.92
C MET A 55 -6.01 -4.07 3.87
N GLY A 56 -5.59 -3.55 5.03
CA GLY A 56 -6.45 -2.83 5.96
C GLY A 56 -7.02 -1.54 5.38
N GLU A 57 -6.22 -0.76 4.66
CA GLU A 57 -6.69 0.44 3.96
C GLU A 57 -7.69 0.10 2.84
N VAL A 58 -7.42 -0.95 2.03
CA VAL A 58 -8.38 -1.42 1.02
C VAL A 58 -9.67 -1.92 1.68
N ALA A 59 -9.56 -2.64 2.80
CA ALA A 59 -10.72 -3.11 3.56
C ALA A 59 -11.56 -1.95 4.11
N LYS A 60 -10.91 -0.86 4.56
CA LYS A 60 -11.59 0.37 5.00
C LYS A 60 -12.33 1.02 3.84
N ALA A 61 -11.74 1.07 2.65
CA ALA A 61 -12.37 1.61 1.43
C ALA A 61 -13.59 0.80 0.97
N ARG A 62 -13.50 -0.54 0.98
CA ARG A 62 -14.56 -1.44 0.47
C ARG A 62 -15.59 -1.89 1.52
N GLY A 63 -15.29 -1.69 2.80
CA GLY A 63 -16.10 -2.14 3.92
C GLY A 63 -15.58 -3.44 4.55
N VAL A 64 -15.03 -3.31 5.76
CA VAL A 64 -14.40 -4.42 6.51
C VAL A 64 -15.34 -5.60 6.76
N ASN A 65 -16.62 -5.33 7.00
CA ASN A 65 -17.62 -6.38 7.26
C ASN A 65 -17.85 -7.26 6.03
N LYS A 66 -17.97 -6.62 4.87
CA LYS A 66 -18.14 -7.31 3.59
C LYS A 66 -16.90 -8.15 3.29
N LEU A 67 -15.71 -7.60 3.48
CA LEU A 67 -14.47 -8.34 3.29
C LEU A 67 -14.38 -9.59 4.18
N ALA A 68 -14.69 -9.46 5.48
CA ALA A 68 -14.65 -10.59 6.41
C ALA A 68 -15.58 -11.73 5.96
N GLN A 69 -16.80 -11.37 5.54
CA GLN A 69 -17.78 -12.31 5.02
C GLN A 69 -17.30 -12.98 3.72
N ASP A 70 -16.87 -12.18 2.74
CA ASP A 70 -16.43 -12.66 1.43
C ASP A 70 -15.18 -13.56 1.55
N ALA A 71 -14.27 -13.26 2.49
CA ALA A 71 -13.08 -14.06 2.76
C ALA A 71 -13.33 -15.28 3.68
N GLY A 72 -14.52 -15.42 4.25
CA GLY A 72 -14.84 -16.50 5.19
C GLY A 72 -13.99 -16.48 6.48
N VAL A 73 -13.63 -15.28 6.95
CA VAL A 73 -12.85 -15.07 8.18
C VAL A 73 -13.69 -14.30 9.19
N ASN A 74 -13.53 -14.61 10.48
CA ASN A 74 -14.23 -13.83 11.50
C ASN A 74 -13.61 -12.41 11.61
N ARG A 75 -14.44 -11.43 12.02
CA ARG A 75 -14.05 -10.01 12.11
C ARG A 75 -12.90 -9.78 13.09
N GLU A 76 -12.87 -10.50 14.21
CA GLU A 76 -11.84 -10.33 15.25
C GLU A 76 -10.46 -10.75 14.74
N SER A 77 -10.38 -11.88 14.04
CA SER A 77 -9.19 -12.36 13.36
C SER A 77 -8.74 -11.36 12.29
N LEU A 78 -9.66 -10.80 11.51
CA LEU A 78 -9.33 -9.79 10.51
C LEU A 78 -8.69 -8.54 11.13
N TYR A 79 -9.25 -8.02 12.24
CA TYR A 79 -8.67 -6.89 12.95
C TYR A 79 -7.29 -7.20 13.55
N LYS A 80 -7.09 -8.40 14.11
CA LYS A 80 -5.78 -8.84 14.65
C LYS A 80 -4.72 -8.93 13.56
N THR A 81 -5.11 -9.45 12.39
CA THR A 81 -4.27 -9.52 11.20
C THR A 81 -3.81 -8.13 10.76
N PHE A 82 -4.72 -7.15 10.64
CA PHE A 82 -4.36 -5.79 10.23
C PHE A 82 -3.52 -5.03 11.25
N LYS A 83 -3.69 -5.31 12.55
CA LYS A 83 -2.88 -4.68 13.62
C LYS A 83 -1.49 -5.28 13.79
N GLY A 84 -1.09 -6.25 12.95
CA GLY A 84 0.25 -6.85 12.99
C GLY A 84 0.54 -7.70 14.25
N GLY A 85 -0.49 -8.05 15.03
CA GLY A 85 -0.33 -8.74 16.31
C GLY A 85 -0.21 -10.27 16.21
N SER A 86 -0.48 -10.85 15.05
CA SER A 86 -0.48 -12.31 14.84
C SER A 86 0.27 -12.70 13.58
N LYS A 87 0.99 -13.83 13.61
CA LYS A 87 1.51 -14.49 12.41
C LYS A 87 0.34 -14.88 11.51
N THR A 88 0.08 -14.07 10.49
CA THR A 88 -0.98 -14.34 9.51
C THR A 88 -0.53 -15.46 8.60
N ARG A 89 -1.32 -16.54 8.54
CA ARG A 89 -1.03 -17.66 7.66
C ARG A 89 -1.26 -17.27 6.19
N PHE A 90 -0.48 -17.86 5.30
CA PHE A 90 -0.58 -17.58 3.86
C PHE A 90 -1.96 -17.90 3.26
N ASP A 91 -2.66 -18.93 3.74
CA ASP A 91 -4.02 -19.24 3.29
C ASP A 91 -5.02 -18.13 3.63
N THR A 92 -4.84 -17.44 4.76
CA THR A 92 -5.62 -16.25 5.11
C THR A 92 -5.33 -15.11 4.15
N ILE A 93 -4.06 -14.88 3.82
CA ILE A 93 -3.65 -13.83 2.86
C ILE A 93 -4.31 -14.07 1.49
N GLN A 94 -4.24 -15.30 0.97
CA GLN A 94 -4.86 -15.65 -0.30
C GLN A 94 -6.37 -15.40 -0.31
N LYS A 95 -7.09 -15.82 0.74
CA LYS A 95 -8.54 -15.58 0.86
C LYS A 95 -8.87 -14.09 0.87
N LEU A 96 -8.08 -13.29 1.58
CA LEU A 96 -8.26 -11.84 1.63
C LEU A 96 -8.01 -11.19 0.28
N MET A 97 -6.93 -11.55 -0.42
CA MET A 97 -6.63 -11.05 -1.76
C MET A 97 -7.78 -11.33 -2.73
N LEU A 98 -8.27 -12.58 -2.76
CA LEU A 98 -9.40 -12.96 -3.62
C LEU A 98 -10.68 -12.19 -3.27
N ALA A 99 -11.01 -12.05 -1.99
CA ALA A 99 -12.17 -11.26 -1.55
C ALA A 99 -12.01 -9.76 -1.86
N LEU A 100 -10.77 -9.25 -1.88
CA LEU A 100 -10.42 -7.92 -2.33
C LEU A 100 -10.50 -7.76 -3.86
N GLY A 101 -10.65 -8.85 -4.62
CA GLY A 101 -10.75 -8.85 -6.08
C GLY A 101 -9.39 -8.83 -6.78
N VAL A 102 -8.33 -9.28 -6.09
CA VAL A 102 -6.96 -9.32 -6.63
C VAL A 102 -6.35 -10.70 -6.46
N GLU A 103 -5.37 -11.03 -7.29
CA GLU A 103 -4.62 -12.28 -7.23
C GLU A 103 -3.12 -12.03 -7.00
N LEU A 104 -2.44 -13.02 -6.42
CA LEU A 104 -0.99 -13.01 -6.31
C LEU A 104 -0.39 -13.60 -7.57
N THR A 105 0.58 -12.90 -8.16
CA THR A 105 1.31 -13.37 -9.34
C THR A 105 2.79 -13.54 -9.02
N VAL A 106 3.43 -14.50 -9.69
CA VAL A 106 4.87 -14.75 -9.57
C VAL A 106 5.54 -14.19 -10.82
N LYS A 107 6.60 -13.40 -10.63
CA LYS A 107 7.44 -12.86 -11.69
C LYS A 107 8.89 -13.21 -11.42
N PRO A 108 9.76 -13.29 -12.45
CA PRO A 108 11.19 -13.38 -12.21
C PRO A 108 11.65 -12.20 -11.34
N LEU A 109 12.58 -12.45 -10.42
CA LEU A 109 13.32 -11.36 -9.80
C LEU A 109 14.07 -10.65 -10.93
N ALA A 110 14.02 -9.32 -10.96
CA ALA A 110 14.75 -8.56 -11.97
C ALA A 110 16.23 -8.96 -11.87
N ASP A 111 16.77 -9.50 -12.97
CA ASP A 111 18.18 -9.81 -13.05
C ASP A 111 18.92 -8.46 -13.05
N PRO A 112 19.80 -8.15 -12.07
CA PRO A 112 20.49 -6.86 -12.03
C PRO A 112 21.40 -6.62 -13.25
N VAL A 113 21.63 -7.66 -14.08
CA VAL A 113 22.53 -7.64 -15.23
C VAL A 113 21.79 -7.57 -16.58
N LEU A 114 20.48 -7.79 -16.61
CA LEU A 114 19.68 -7.76 -17.84
C LEU A 114 18.53 -6.77 -17.70
N SER A 115 18.88 -5.48 -17.67
CA SER A 115 18.05 -4.47 -18.32
C SER A 115 18.36 -4.54 -19.82
N PRO A 116 17.59 -5.24 -20.66
CA PRO A 116 17.72 -5.03 -22.08
C PRO A 116 17.21 -3.61 -22.36
N ALA A 117 18.00 -2.86 -23.11
CA ALA A 117 17.55 -1.66 -23.77
C ALA A 117 16.17 -1.88 -24.43
N THR A 118 15.30 -0.90 -24.21
CA THR A 118 14.30 -0.36 -25.14
C THR A 118 13.64 -1.31 -26.14
N LYS A 119 12.30 -1.30 -26.15
CA LYS A 119 11.59 -0.86 -27.37
C LYS A 119 10.45 0.08 -27.01
#